data_AF-A0AAW5EBE7-F1
#
_entry.id   AF-A0AAW5EBE7-F1
#
_cell.length_a   1.000
_cell.length_b   1.000
_cell.length_c   1.000
_cell.angle_alpha   90.00
_cell.angle_beta   90.00
_cell.angle_gamma   90.00
#
_symmetry.space_group_name_H-M   'P 1'
#
loop_
_entity.id
_entity.type
_entity.pdbx_description
1 polymer ?
#
loop_
_entity_poly.entity_id
_entity_poly.type
_entity_poly.pdbx_seq_one_letter_code
_entity_poly.pdbx_strand_id
1 'polypeptide(L)' 'SYHSQLKRFMRGFNGVSTKYLNNYLVWNNLVNYAKESDMEKRNIFLTFVLATLKTAKCRDLSNRPAVPLVA' A
#
# COMPACT_ATOMS: atom_id res chain seq x y z
N SER A 1 25.48 -3.70 -3.28
CA SER A 1 24.90 -2.34 -3.40
C SER A 1 23.42 -2.29 -3.00
N TYR A 2 22.54 -3.11 -3.58
CA TYR A 2 21.10 -3.14 -3.25
C TYR A 2 20.78 -3.51 -1.78
N HIS A 3 21.33 -4.63 -1.30
CA HIS A 3 21.02 -5.15 0.05
C HIS A 3 21.35 -4.15 1.17
N SER A 4 22.50 -3.48 1.11
CA SER A 4 22.92 -2.50 2.10
C SER A 4 22.01 -1.27 2.14
N GLN A 5 21.56 -0.79 0.97
CA GLN A 5 20.64 0.34 0.87
C GLN A 5 19.24 -0.03 1.36
N LEU A 6 18.74 -1.22 0.99
CA LEU A 6 17.45 -1.72 1.48
C LEU A 6 17.47 -1.88 3.01
N LYS A 7 18.56 -2.44 3.56
CA LYS A 7 18.75 -2.55 5.02
C LYS A 7 18.74 -1.19 5.71
N ARG A 8 19.33 -0.16 5.09
CA ARG A 8 19.30 1.22 5.61
C ARG A 8 17.90 1.84 5.53
N PHE A 9 17.17 1.62 4.44
CA PHE A 9 15.78 2.07 4.27
C PHE A 9 14.86 1.46 5.34
N MET A 10 15.01 0.15 5.62
CA MET A 10 14.17 -0.56 6.57
C MET A 10 14.46 -0.26 8.05
N ARG A 11 15.60 0.37 8.39
CA ARG A 11 16.01 0.61 9.80
C ARG A 11 15.02 1.44 10.62
N GLY A 12 14.21 2.29 9.98
CA GLY A 12 13.23 3.15 10.67
C GLY A 12 11.84 2.51 10.83
N PHE A 13 11.63 1.28 10.36
CA PHE A 13 10.30 0.69 10.28
C PHE A 13 9.90 0.09 11.63
N ASN A 14 8.84 0.63 12.23
CA ASN A 14 8.26 0.15 13.48
C ASN A 14 6.80 -0.26 13.28
N GLY A 15 6.34 -1.29 13.99
CA GLY A 15 4.93 -1.71 14.19
C GLY A 15 3.97 -1.55 12.99
N VAL A 16 3.43 -0.35 12.81
CA VAL A 16 2.49 -0.02 11.72
C VAL A 16 3.15 -0.12 10.35
N SER A 17 4.44 0.23 10.25
CA SER A 17 5.19 0.21 8.99
C SER A 17 5.39 -1.20 8.47
N THR A 18 5.59 -2.18 9.36
CA THR A 18 5.76 -3.60 8.98
C THR A 18 4.44 -4.25 8.54
N LYS A 19 3.29 -3.80 9.06
CA LYS A 19 1.96 -4.23 8.56
C LYS A 19 1.78 -3.96 7.06
N TYR A 20 2.38 -2.88 6.56
CA TYR A 20 2.31 -2.47 5.15
C TYR A 20 3.66 -2.63 4.44
N LEU A 21 4.54 -3.51 4.94
CA LEU A 21 5.92 -3.65 4.44
C LEU A 21 5.99 -3.83 2.92
N ASN A 22 5.12 -4.67 2.36
CA ASN A 22 5.07 -4.92 0.92
C ASN A 22 4.87 -3.63 0.11
N ASN A 23 4.01 -2.73 0.58
CA ASN A 23 3.74 -1.46 -0.12
C ASN A 23 4.99 -0.58 -0.14
N TYR A 24 5.73 -0.54 0.96
CA TYR A 24 6.98 0.22 1.06
C TYR A 24 8.11 -0.37 0.22
N LEU A 25 8.17 -1.71 0.10
CA LEU A 25 9.15 -2.38 -0.75
C LEU A 25 8.89 -2.08 -2.23
N VAL A 26 7.63 -2.14 -2.66
CA VAL A 26 7.23 -1.78 -4.03
C VAL A 26 7.56 -0.32 -4.31
N TRP A 27 7.23 0.59 -3.40
CA TRP A 27 7.57 2.01 -3.53
C TRP A 27 9.09 2.25 -3.63
N ASN A 28 9.87 1.66 -2.72
CA ASN A 28 11.32 1.81 -2.70
C ASN A 28 11.97 1.30 -3.99
N ASN A 29 11.48 0.17 -4.53
CA ASN A 29 11.96 -0.35 -5.80
C ASN A 29 11.61 0.57 -6.97
N LEU A 30 10.38 1.09 -7.00
CA LEU A 30 9.94 1.99 -8.06
C LEU A 30 10.71 3.32 -8.06
N VAL A 31 10.94 3.90 -6.88
CA VAL A 31 11.61 5.21 -6.79
C VAL A 31 13.10 5.10 -7.01
N ASN A 32 13.77 4.14 -6.34
CA ASN A 32 15.23 4.12 -6.25
C ASN A 32 15.91 3.20 -7.27
N TYR A 33 15.18 2.24 -7.86
CA TYR A 33 15.80 1.20 -8.69
C TYR A 33 15.19 1.05 -10.09
N ALA A 34 13.95 1.48 -10.29
CA ALA A 34 13.34 1.49 -11.62
C ALA A 34 14.06 2.47 -12.54
N LYS A 35 14.30 2.03 -13.78
CA LYS A 35 15.06 2.73 -14.82
C LYS A 35 14.19 3.61 -15.72
N GLU A 36 12.88 3.46 -15.56
CA GLU A 36 11.82 4.17 -16.26
C GLU A 36 11.88 5.66 -15.94
N SER A 37 11.37 6.49 -16.86
CA SER A 37 11.20 7.92 -16.65
C SER A 37 10.22 8.20 -15.51
N ASP A 38 10.27 9.41 -14.95
CA ASP A 38 9.35 9.80 -13.88
C ASP A 38 7.87 9.71 -14.31
N MET A 39 7.57 9.95 -15.58
CA MET A 39 6.23 9.82 -16.13
C MET A 39 5.77 8.36 -16.15
N GLU A 40 6.64 7.46 -16.61
CA GLU A 40 6.36 6.02 -16.64
C GLU A 40 6.22 5.44 -15.23
N LYS A 41 7.10 5.84 -14.30
CA LYS A 41 7.00 5.46 -12.87
C LYS A 41 5.66 5.85 -12.27
N ARG A 42 5.18 7.07 -12.57
CA ARG A 42 3.85 7.52 -12.12
C ARG A 42 2.73 6.67 -12.70
N ASN A 43 2.78 6.35 -14.00
CA ASN A 43 1.77 5.53 -14.65
C ASN A 43 1.75 4.09 -14.10
N ILE A 44 2.92 3.49 -13.88
CA ILE A 44 3.06 2.16 -13.25
C ILE A 44 2.49 2.19 -11.83
N PHE A 45 2.83 3.21 -11.03
CA PHE A 45 2.32 3.34 -9.67
C PHE A 45 0.80 3.52 -9.64
N LEU A 46 0.27 4.40 -10.49
CA LEU A 46 -1.16 4.66 -10.58
C LEU A 46 -1.92 3.39 -10.97
N THR A 47 -1.41 2.66 -11.96
CA THR A 47 -1.97 1.37 -12.39
C THR A 47 -1.96 0.36 -11.25
N PHE A 48 -0.84 0.25 -10.52
CA PHE A 48 -0.74 -0.64 -9.36
C PHE A 48 -1.77 -0.30 -8.29
N VAL A 49 -1.93 0.98 -7.93
CA VAL A 49 -2.89 1.43 -6.92
C VAL A 49 -4.33 1.13 -7.36
N LEU A 50 -4.67 1.37 -8.63
CA LEU A 50 -6.02 1.15 -9.16
C LEU A 50 -6.35 -0.34 -9.33
N ALA A 51 -5.37 -1.16 -9.69
CA ALA A 51 -5.55 -2.60 -9.92
C ALA A 51 -5.46 -3.43 -8.62
N THR A 52 -4.89 -2.87 -7.54
CA THR A 52 -4.75 -3.59 -6.27
C THR A 52 -6.12 -3.78 -5.62
N LEU A 53 -6.61 -5.02 -5.66
CA LEU A 53 -7.83 -5.42 -4.97
C LEU A 53 -7.67 -5.28 -3.45
N LYS A 54 -8.50 -4.43 -2.84
CA LYS A 54 -8.53 -4.25 -1.39
C LYS A 54 -9.75 -4.94 -0.80
N THR A 55 -9.51 -5.95 0.03
CA THR A 55 -10.59 -6.56 0.82
C THR A 55 -10.88 -5.68 2.04
N ALA A 56 -12.06 -5.06 2.09
CA ALA A 56 -12.56 -4.42 3.29
C ALA A 56 -13.27 -5.48 4.15
N LYS A 57 -12.76 -5.75 5.36
CA LYS A 57 -13.47 -6.58 6.33
C LYS A 57 -14.54 -5.72 6.99
N CYS A 58 -15.76 -5.85 6.54
CA CYS A 58 -16.89 -5.12 7.07
C CYS A 58 -17.45 -5.74 8.37
N ARG A 59 -16.59 -6.07 9.34
CA ARG A 59 -17.04 -6.71 10.60
C ARG A 59 -18.07 -5.86 11.36
N ASP A 60 -18.00 -4.54 11.21
CA ASP A 60 -18.95 -3.63 11.85
C ASP A 60 -20.23 -3.38 11.02
N LEU A 61 -20.41 -4.03 9.85
CA LEU A 61 -21.70 -4.02 9.14
C LEU A 61 -22.82 -4.59 10.01
N SER A 62 -22.52 -5.63 10.78
CA SER A 62 -23.50 -6.29 11.64
C SER A 62 -23.91 -5.43 12.83
N ASN A 63 -23.09 -4.45 13.22
CA ASN A 63 -23.36 -3.57 14.35
C ASN A 63 -24.15 -2.31 13.97
N ARG A 64 -24.60 -2.20 12.71
CA ARG A 64 -25.36 -1.04 12.25
C ARG A 64 -26.78 -1.09 12.82
N PRO A 65 -27.33 0.04 13.30
CA PRO A 65 -28.71 0.09 13.74
C PRO A 65 -29.64 -0.30 12.58
N ALA A 66 -30.73 -1.00 12.91
CA ALA A 66 -31.73 -1.38 11.93
C ALA A 66 -32.31 -0.13 11.25
N VAL A 67 -32.48 -0.18 9.93
CA VAL A 67 -33.14 0.92 9.20
C VAL A 67 -34.60 0.98 9.68
N PRO A 68 -35.06 2.12 10.21
CA PRO A 68 -36.43 2.22 10.69
C PRO A 68 -37.39 2.07 9.51
N LEU A 69 -38.32 1.13 9.63
CA LEU A 69 -39.44 1.03 8.71
C LEU A 69 -40.45 2.12 9.10
N VAL A 70 -40.65 3.09 8.22
CA VAL A 70 -41.76 4.03 8.35
C VAL A 70 -43.01 3.26 7.95
N ALA A 71 -43.91 3.05 8.92
CA ALA A 71 -45.24 2.47 8.70
C ALA A 71 -46.18 3.47 8.01
#